data_AF-A0AAV6AXB2-F1
#
_entry.id   AF-A0AAV6AXB2-F1
#
_cell.length_a   1.000
_cell.length_b   1.000
_cell.length_c   1.000
_cell.angle_alpha   90.00
_cell.angle_beta   90.00
_cell.angle_gamma   90.00
#
_symmetry.space_group_name_H-M   'P 1'
#
loop_
_entity.id
_entity.type
_entity.pdbx_description
1 polymer ?
#
loop_
_entity_poly.entity_id
_entity_poly.type
_entity_poly.pdbx_seq_one_letter_code
_entity_poly.pdbx_strand_id
1 'polypeptide(L)'
;MRKQISVHCAAIALCGALFVGCENLPGTKGQQGAVIGGASGAAAGAVIGGEKHRGAGAIIGGVLGAAGGYVVGANSDKIIGKNKDDAEAAGQRAKTAPVTAQQARDARTADVNSDGYVTLDEVVAMREAGLSDSEMLNRLQSTGQVFELSSESQKYLRDHGVSDKVVRDMQDLNQQGRDTVRQQLNESR
;
A
#
# COMPACT_ATOMS: atom_id res chain seq x y z
N MET A 1 41.29 -22.93 20.85
CA MET A 1 41.17 -21.55 20.32
C MET A 1 40.09 -21.55 19.25
N ARG A 2 38.93 -20.92 19.52
CA ARG A 2 37.68 -21.07 18.75
C ARG A 2 37.60 -20.02 17.62
N LYS A 3 37.33 -20.49 16.40
CA LYS A 3 37.04 -19.72 15.18
C LYS A 3 35.76 -18.88 15.38
N GLN A 4 35.89 -17.63 15.80
CA GLN A 4 34.78 -16.68 15.98
C GLN A 4 34.80 -15.52 14.94
N ILE A 5 35.74 -15.53 14.00
CA ILE A 5 36.03 -14.37 13.15
C ILE A 5 35.29 -14.39 11.78
N SER A 6 34.73 -15.53 11.34
CA SER A 6 34.09 -15.60 10.01
C SER A 6 32.62 -15.18 9.93
N VAL A 7 31.90 -15.05 11.05
CA VAL A 7 30.43 -14.81 11.00
C VAL A 7 30.07 -13.31 10.99
N HIS A 8 30.92 -12.44 11.55
CA HIS A 8 30.64 -11.00 11.61
C HIS A 8 30.88 -10.26 10.29
N CYS A 9 31.76 -10.76 9.41
CA CYS A 9 32.01 -10.11 8.11
C CYS A 9 30.90 -10.39 7.09
N ALA A 10 30.16 -11.50 7.21
CA ALA A 10 29.05 -11.81 6.31
C ALA A 10 27.79 -10.95 6.61
N ALA A 11 27.56 -10.60 7.88
CA ALA A 11 26.45 -9.72 8.27
C ALA A 11 26.70 -8.25 7.90
N ILE A 12 27.96 -7.79 7.97
CA ILE A 12 28.31 -6.40 7.61
C ILE A 12 28.39 -6.22 6.09
N ALA A 13 28.75 -7.27 5.33
CA ALA A 13 28.70 -7.22 3.86
C ALA A 13 27.26 -7.19 3.29
N LEU A 14 26.27 -7.75 4.02
CA LEU A 14 24.86 -7.68 3.63
C LEU A 14 24.21 -6.33 3.95
N CYS A 15 24.68 -5.62 4.99
CA CYS A 15 24.27 -4.24 5.28
C CYS A 15 24.97 -3.19 4.40
N GLY A 16 26.18 -3.47 3.90
CA GLY A 16 26.93 -2.56 3.01
C GLY A 16 26.38 -2.49 1.58
N ALA A 17 25.72 -3.55 1.10
CA ALA A 17 25.11 -3.58 -0.23
C ALA A 17 23.78 -2.83 -0.35
N LEU A 18 23.19 -2.37 0.77
CA LEU A 18 21.96 -1.57 0.76
C LEU A 18 22.22 -0.06 0.62
N PHE A 19 23.47 0.40 0.78
CA PHE A 19 23.82 1.82 0.64
C PHE A 19 24.58 2.14 -0.65
N VAL A 20 25.07 1.13 -1.38
CA VAL A 20 25.81 1.33 -2.63
C VAL A 20 25.05 0.66 -3.78
N GLY A 21 24.24 1.44 -4.48
CA GLY A 21 23.81 1.08 -5.83
C GLY A 21 22.32 1.08 -6.07
N CYS A 22 21.70 2.26 -6.09
CA CYS A 22 20.47 2.52 -6.86
C CYS A 22 20.44 3.95 -7.44
N GLU A 23 21.57 4.67 -7.55
CA GLU A 23 21.56 6.03 -8.13
C GLU A 23 21.27 6.07 -9.64
N ASN A 24 21.30 4.93 -10.34
CA ASN A 24 21.11 4.83 -11.79
C ASN A 24 20.03 3.83 -12.23
N LEU A 25 18.98 3.61 -11.43
CA LEU A 25 17.79 2.92 -11.95
C LEU A 25 16.98 3.89 -12.84
N PRO A 26 16.54 3.48 -14.04
CA PRO A 26 15.64 4.31 -14.82
C PRO A 26 14.32 4.52 -14.05
N GLY A 27 13.87 5.78 -13.96
CA GLY A 27 12.63 6.17 -13.26
C GLY A 27 12.81 7.21 -12.16
N THR A 28 11.71 7.74 -11.65
CA THR A 28 11.70 8.70 -10.53
C THR A 28 12.06 7.98 -9.22
N LYS A 29 12.45 8.75 -8.18
CA LYS A 29 12.76 8.19 -6.85
C LYS A 29 11.61 7.34 -6.28
N GLY A 30 10.36 7.76 -6.52
CA GLY A 30 9.17 6.99 -6.13
C GLY A 30 9.02 5.68 -6.91
N GLN A 31 9.31 5.67 -8.22
CA GLN A 31 9.28 4.44 -9.02
C GLN A 31 10.37 3.45 -8.59
N GLN A 32 11.56 3.93 -8.27
CA GLN A 32 12.63 3.07 -7.75
C GLN A 32 12.26 2.49 -6.39
N GLY A 33 11.70 3.31 -5.49
CA GLY A 33 11.19 2.88 -4.19
C GLY A 33 10.09 1.83 -4.31
N ALA A 34 9.14 2.02 -5.23
CA ALA A 34 8.10 1.04 -5.54
C ALA A 34 8.68 -0.29 -6.04
N VAL A 35 9.67 -0.25 -6.95
CA VAL A 35 10.25 -1.49 -7.47
C VAL A 35 11.02 -2.24 -6.40
N ILE A 36 11.87 -1.54 -5.65
CA ILE A 36 12.73 -2.14 -4.61
C ILE A 36 11.87 -2.63 -3.45
N GLY A 37 11.01 -1.77 -2.92
CA GLY A 37 10.08 -2.10 -1.87
C GLY A 37 9.16 -3.23 -2.32
N GLY A 38 8.68 -3.22 -3.56
CA GLY A 38 7.81 -4.26 -4.12
C GLY A 38 8.46 -5.62 -4.18
N ALA A 39 9.69 -5.67 -4.68
CA ALA A 39 10.44 -6.91 -4.75
C ALA A 39 10.80 -7.43 -3.35
N SER A 40 11.28 -6.55 -2.47
CA SER A 40 11.72 -6.91 -1.11
C SER A 40 10.55 -7.27 -0.21
N GLY A 41 9.46 -6.50 -0.28
CA GLY A 41 8.20 -6.78 0.38
C GLY A 41 7.58 -8.08 -0.14
N ALA A 42 7.62 -8.35 -1.44
CA ALA A 42 7.15 -9.63 -1.99
C ALA A 42 7.98 -10.79 -1.47
N ALA A 43 9.31 -10.67 -1.45
CA ALA A 43 10.17 -11.72 -0.90
C ALA A 43 9.88 -11.97 0.59
N ALA A 44 9.81 -10.91 1.39
CA ALA A 44 9.51 -11.01 2.82
C ALA A 44 8.12 -11.59 3.06
N GLY A 45 7.13 -11.12 2.30
CA GLY A 45 5.77 -11.63 2.35
C GLY A 45 5.68 -13.11 1.96
N ALA A 46 6.45 -13.55 0.96
CA ALA A 46 6.52 -14.94 0.55
C ALA A 46 7.04 -15.84 1.68
N VAL A 47 8.07 -15.36 2.39
CA VAL A 47 8.66 -16.07 3.54
C VAL A 47 7.66 -16.14 4.69
N ILE A 48 7.00 -15.02 5.01
CA ILE A 48 5.99 -14.96 6.09
C ILE A 48 4.79 -15.85 5.75
N GLY A 49 4.41 -15.96 4.48
CA GLY A 49 3.34 -16.83 4.00
C GLY A 49 3.65 -18.33 4.06
N GLY A 50 4.92 -18.72 4.22
CA GLY A 50 5.34 -20.13 4.24
C GLY A 50 5.06 -20.87 2.92
N GLU A 51 5.27 -22.18 2.87
CA GLU A 51 5.14 -22.97 1.62
C GLU A 51 3.72 -22.97 1.04
N LYS A 52 2.70 -22.94 1.89
CA LYS A 52 1.29 -23.05 1.49
C LYS A 52 0.70 -21.73 0.99
N HIS A 53 1.14 -20.61 1.56
CA HIS A 53 0.61 -19.28 1.21
C HIS A 53 1.72 -18.36 0.69
N ARG A 54 2.77 -18.94 0.10
CA ARG A 54 3.91 -18.21 -0.45
C ARG A 54 3.48 -17.17 -1.47
N GLY A 55 2.55 -17.52 -2.37
CA GLY A 55 2.01 -16.62 -3.38
C GLY A 55 1.21 -15.48 -2.77
N ALA A 56 0.23 -15.79 -1.91
CA ALA A 56 -0.58 -14.76 -1.23
C ALA A 56 0.29 -13.83 -0.37
N GLY A 57 1.21 -14.39 0.41
CA GLY A 57 2.18 -13.63 1.18
C GLY A 57 3.05 -12.72 0.31
N ALA A 58 3.56 -13.24 -0.81
CA ALA A 58 4.35 -12.44 -1.75
C ALA A 58 3.57 -11.32 -2.41
N ILE A 59 2.28 -11.54 -2.70
CA ILE A 59 1.42 -10.51 -3.25
C ILE A 59 1.13 -9.44 -2.20
N ILE A 60 0.76 -9.81 -0.98
CA ILE A 60 0.47 -8.85 0.09
C ILE A 60 1.71 -8.04 0.43
N GLY A 61 2.83 -8.73 0.71
CA GLY A 61 4.09 -8.07 0.98
C GLY A 61 4.60 -7.29 -0.23
N GLY A 62 4.31 -7.76 -1.44
CA GLY A 62 4.65 -7.11 -2.69
C GLY A 62 3.86 -5.85 -2.93
N VAL A 63 2.56 -5.80 -2.66
CA VAL A 63 1.73 -4.59 -2.75
C VAL A 63 2.12 -3.61 -1.66
N LEU A 64 2.29 -4.09 -0.43
CA LEU A 64 2.71 -3.26 0.71
C LEU A 64 4.12 -2.72 0.57
N GLY A 65 4.99 -3.47 -0.09
CA GLY A 65 6.35 -3.07 -0.39
C GLY A 65 6.42 -2.22 -1.66
N ALA A 66 5.61 -2.53 -2.68
CA ALA A 66 5.60 -1.84 -3.98
C ALA A 66 4.89 -0.50 -3.94
N ALA A 67 4.35 -0.19 -2.78
CA ALA A 67 4.12 1.10 -2.20
C ALA A 67 5.05 2.23 -2.73
N GLY A 68 4.90 2.64 -3.98
CA GLY A 68 5.26 3.96 -4.47
C GLY A 68 4.27 4.41 -5.53
N GLY A 69 3.01 4.01 -5.36
CA GLY A 69 1.93 4.19 -6.33
C GLY A 69 0.58 4.12 -5.61
N TYR A 70 -0.14 5.23 -5.67
CA TYR A 70 -1.27 5.63 -4.82
C TYR A 70 -2.56 4.79 -4.89
N VAL A 71 -2.48 3.51 -5.27
CA VAL A 71 -3.64 2.73 -5.67
C VAL A 71 -3.57 1.37 -5.01
N VAL A 72 -4.56 1.02 -4.19
CA VAL A 72 -4.63 -0.31 -3.61
C VAL A 72 -6.01 -0.95 -3.81
N GLY A 73 -5.99 -2.22 -4.22
CA GLY A 73 -7.18 -2.99 -4.55
C GLY A 73 -7.94 -3.49 -3.33
N ALA A 74 -9.27 -3.58 -3.45
CA ALA A 74 -10.16 -4.11 -2.41
C ALA A 74 -10.17 -5.65 -2.36
N ASN A 75 -10.29 -6.21 -1.16
CA ASN A 75 -10.44 -7.64 -0.83
C ASN A 75 -9.26 -8.55 -1.15
N SER A 76 -9.06 -9.57 -0.31
CA SER A 76 -8.09 -10.65 -0.50
C SER A 76 -8.20 -11.27 -1.90
N ASP A 77 -9.41 -11.43 -2.43
CA ASP A 77 -9.65 -12.00 -3.77
C ASP A 77 -9.09 -11.11 -4.88
N LYS A 78 -9.25 -9.79 -4.79
CA LYS A 78 -8.65 -8.90 -5.78
C LYS A 78 -7.18 -8.61 -5.46
N ILE A 79 -6.74 -8.62 -4.22
CA ILE A 79 -5.31 -8.53 -3.88
C ILE A 79 -4.57 -9.72 -4.50
N ILE A 80 -5.07 -10.94 -4.28
CA ILE A 80 -4.51 -12.20 -4.81
C ILE A 80 -4.72 -12.33 -6.33
N GLY A 81 -5.80 -11.74 -6.87
CA GLY A 81 -6.17 -11.85 -8.28
C GLY A 81 -5.79 -10.70 -9.22
N LYS A 82 -5.24 -9.56 -8.74
CA LYS A 82 -5.13 -8.35 -9.58
C LYS A 82 -3.85 -8.17 -10.36
N ASN A 83 -4.06 -7.76 -11.61
CA ASN A 83 -3.09 -7.22 -12.54
C ASN A 83 -2.61 -5.85 -12.07
N LYS A 84 -1.30 -5.67 -11.91
CA LYS A 84 -0.68 -4.37 -11.61
C LYS A 84 -1.16 -3.27 -12.56
N ASP A 85 -1.40 -3.63 -13.81
CA ASP A 85 -1.89 -2.77 -14.88
C ASP A 85 -3.20 -2.05 -14.54
N ASP A 86 -4.12 -2.72 -13.83
CA ASP A 86 -5.40 -2.13 -13.45
C ASP A 86 -5.23 -1.08 -12.34
N ALA A 87 -4.33 -1.34 -11.39
CA ALA A 87 -3.99 -0.39 -10.34
C ALA A 87 -3.26 0.82 -10.93
N GLU A 88 -2.30 0.60 -11.83
CA GLU A 88 -1.65 1.68 -12.56
C GLU A 88 -2.66 2.49 -13.37
N ALA A 89 -3.60 1.84 -14.05
CA ALA A 89 -4.65 2.50 -14.81
C ALA A 89 -5.54 3.36 -13.91
N ALA A 90 -5.95 2.88 -12.73
CA ALA A 90 -6.73 3.68 -11.77
C ALA A 90 -5.93 4.91 -11.30
N GLY A 91 -4.63 4.77 -11.03
CA GLY A 91 -3.77 5.91 -10.67
C GLY A 91 -3.59 6.93 -11.80
N GLN A 92 -3.53 6.48 -13.06
CA GLN A 92 -3.49 7.38 -14.22
C GLN A 92 -4.85 8.05 -14.47
N ARG A 93 -5.96 7.34 -14.22
CA ARG A 93 -7.31 7.91 -14.30
C ARG A 93 -7.49 9.00 -13.25
N ALA A 94 -7.05 8.79 -12.01
CA ALA A 94 -7.12 9.82 -10.97
C ALA A 94 -6.43 11.13 -11.37
N LYS A 95 -5.32 11.05 -12.12
CA LYS A 95 -4.60 12.23 -12.65
C LYS A 95 -5.31 12.91 -13.83
N THR A 96 -5.93 12.14 -14.71
CA THR A 96 -6.52 12.65 -15.97
C THR A 96 -8.01 13.00 -15.85
N ALA A 97 -8.71 12.37 -14.92
CA ALA A 97 -10.12 12.53 -14.62
C ALA A 97 -10.33 12.44 -13.08
N PRO A 98 -9.87 13.46 -12.32
CA PRO A 98 -9.97 13.45 -10.88
C PRO A 98 -11.44 13.45 -10.42
N VAL A 99 -11.68 12.75 -9.32
CA VAL A 99 -12.99 12.73 -8.65
C VAL A 99 -13.29 14.11 -8.08
N THR A 100 -14.48 14.61 -8.36
CA THR A 100 -14.95 15.89 -7.83
C THR A 100 -15.46 15.77 -6.40
N ALA A 101 -15.38 16.87 -5.64
CA ALA A 101 -16.01 16.97 -4.32
C ALA A 101 -17.50 16.60 -4.32
N GLN A 102 -18.23 16.88 -5.41
CA GLN A 102 -19.65 16.52 -5.49
C GLN A 102 -19.84 15.00 -5.61
N GLN A 103 -19.08 14.34 -6.49
CA GLN A 103 -19.09 12.88 -6.60
C GLN A 103 -18.70 12.22 -5.27
N ALA A 104 -17.69 12.78 -4.59
CA ALA A 104 -17.27 12.30 -3.28
C ALA A 104 -18.37 12.48 -2.22
N ARG A 105 -19.16 13.57 -2.23
CA ARG A 105 -20.32 13.70 -1.33
C ARG A 105 -21.35 12.60 -1.56
N ASP A 106 -21.69 12.36 -2.82
CA ASP A 106 -22.79 11.47 -3.23
C ASP A 106 -22.45 9.97 -3.10
N ALA A 107 -21.15 9.62 -3.08
CA ALA A 107 -20.68 8.25 -2.90
C ALA A 107 -21.03 7.68 -1.51
N ARG A 108 -21.01 6.35 -1.38
CA ARG A 108 -21.21 5.63 -0.10
C ARG A 108 -19.95 4.97 0.44
N THR A 109 -18.94 4.83 -0.41
CA THR A 109 -17.64 4.22 -0.13
C THR A 109 -16.54 5.21 -0.51
N ALA A 110 -15.29 4.90 -0.20
CA ALA A 110 -14.15 5.72 -0.64
C ALA A 110 -13.77 5.48 -2.11
N ASP A 111 -14.26 4.38 -2.72
CA ASP A 111 -14.14 4.09 -4.17
C ASP A 111 -15.25 4.84 -4.90
N VAL A 112 -14.99 6.12 -5.16
CA VAL A 112 -16.01 7.07 -5.61
C VAL A 112 -16.36 6.82 -7.07
N ASN A 113 -15.37 6.47 -7.90
CA ASN A 113 -15.58 6.19 -9.31
C ASN A 113 -15.97 4.72 -9.60
N SER A 114 -16.00 3.86 -8.57
CA SER A 114 -16.38 2.44 -8.65
C SER A 114 -15.48 1.61 -9.58
N ASP A 115 -14.21 1.98 -9.72
CA ASP A 115 -13.22 1.23 -10.52
C ASP A 115 -12.57 0.07 -9.74
N GLY A 116 -12.93 -0.08 -8.45
CA GLY A 116 -12.45 -1.14 -7.58
C GLY A 116 -11.13 -0.83 -6.90
N TYR A 117 -10.68 0.42 -6.96
CA TYR A 117 -9.50 0.95 -6.30
C TYR A 117 -9.84 2.25 -5.55
N VAL A 118 -9.06 2.57 -4.52
CA VAL A 118 -9.12 3.89 -3.89
C VAL A 118 -7.77 4.53 -4.00
N THR A 119 -7.81 5.76 -4.47
CA THR A 119 -6.68 6.64 -4.66
C THR A 119 -6.60 7.69 -3.56
N LEU A 120 -5.42 8.25 -3.32
CA LEU A 120 -5.30 9.39 -2.39
C LEU A 120 -6.14 10.59 -2.85
N ASP A 121 -6.30 10.77 -4.16
CA ASP A 121 -7.13 11.84 -4.73
C ASP A 121 -8.60 11.68 -4.35
N GLU A 122 -9.10 10.46 -4.20
CA GLU A 122 -10.46 10.23 -3.68
C GLU A 122 -10.57 10.54 -2.18
N VAL A 123 -9.50 10.28 -1.41
CA VAL A 123 -9.43 10.68 0.00
C VAL A 123 -9.41 12.20 0.12
N VAL A 124 -8.67 12.89 -0.75
CA VAL A 124 -8.65 14.35 -0.85
C VAL A 124 -10.02 14.87 -1.28
N ALA A 125 -10.65 14.27 -2.29
CA ALA A 125 -11.97 14.67 -2.76
C ALA A 125 -13.03 14.53 -1.66
N MET A 126 -12.95 13.51 -0.80
CA MET A 126 -13.80 13.39 0.40
C MET A 126 -13.57 14.53 1.41
N ARG A 127 -12.32 14.98 1.59
CA ARG A 127 -12.00 16.13 2.44
C ARG A 127 -12.54 17.43 1.85
N GLU A 128 -12.32 17.66 0.55
CA GLU A 128 -12.82 18.83 -0.19
C GLU A 128 -14.36 18.84 -0.27
N ALA A 129 -14.97 17.65 -0.26
CA ALA A 129 -16.40 17.44 -0.15
C ALA A 129 -16.98 17.89 1.20
N GLY A 130 -16.14 18.14 2.21
CA GLY A 130 -16.53 18.55 3.55
C GLY A 130 -16.99 17.40 4.44
N LEU A 131 -16.63 16.15 4.11
CA LEU A 131 -16.94 15.00 4.97
C LEU A 131 -16.16 15.11 6.28
N SER A 132 -16.83 14.74 7.37
CA SER A 132 -16.18 14.59 8.67
C SER A 132 -15.15 13.47 8.66
N ASP A 133 -14.18 13.53 9.59
CA ASP A 133 -13.21 12.46 9.79
C ASP A 133 -13.87 11.08 9.95
N SER A 134 -14.99 11.02 10.70
CA SER A 134 -15.76 9.79 10.87
C SER A 134 -16.39 9.27 9.58
N GLU A 135 -16.94 10.15 8.74
CA GLU A 135 -17.54 9.74 7.46
C GLU A 135 -16.47 9.24 6.49
N MET A 136 -15.34 9.94 6.41
CA MET A 136 -14.19 9.49 5.61
C MET A 136 -13.74 8.10 6.05
N LEU A 137 -13.56 7.89 7.37
CA LEU A 137 -13.09 6.62 7.91
C LEU A 137 -14.10 5.49 7.73
N ASN A 138 -15.39 5.74 7.92
CA ASN A 138 -16.43 4.75 7.67
C ASN A 138 -16.43 4.31 6.19
N ARG A 139 -16.25 5.26 5.27
CA ARG A 139 -16.17 5.00 3.83
C ARG A 139 -14.90 4.24 3.46
N LEU A 140 -13.75 4.59 4.02
CA LEU A 140 -12.49 3.87 3.83
C LEU A 140 -12.57 2.44 4.38
N GLN A 141 -13.14 2.26 5.56
CA GLN A 141 -13.33 0.95 6.17
C GLN A 141 -14.26 0.08 5.33
N SER A 142 -15.31 0.67 4.73
CA SER A 142 -16.26 -0.06 3.88
C SER A 142 -15.65 -0.66 2.61
N THR A 143 -14.50 -0.15 2.16
CA THR A 143 -13.83 -0.70 0.97
C THR A 143 -12.97 -1.93 1.29
N GLY A 144 -12.61 -2.13 2.56
CA GLY A 144 -11.69 -3.19 2.96
C GLY A 144 -10.29 -3.06 2.33
N GLN A 145 -9.91 -1.86 1.89
CA GLN A 145 -8.63 -1.62 1.26
C GLN A 145 -7.53 -1.33 2.27
N VAL A 146 -6.33 -1.73 1.89
CA VAL A 146 -5.11 -1.47 2.64
C VAL A 146 -4.32 -0.42 1.86
N PHE A 147 -4.04 0.74 2.43
CA PHE A 147 -3.35 1.84 1.77
C PHE A 147 -1.83 1.76 1.92
N GLU A 148 -1.10 2.29 0.94
CA GLU A 148 0.27 2.73 1.20
C GLU A 148 0.23 4.10 1.90
N LEU A 149 0.81 4.18 3.10
CA LEU A 149 0.99 5.43 3.82
C LEU A 149 2.47 5.70 4.07
N SER A 150 3.25 5.85 2.99
CA SER A 150 4.61 6.40 3.07
C SER A 150 4.61 7.82 3.61
N SER A 151 5.77 8.32 4.06
CA SER A 151 5.88 9.70 4.55
C SER A 151 5.41 10.74 3.52
N GLU A 152 5.62 10.46 2.23
CA GLU A 152 5.16 11.30 1.12
C GLU A 152 3.64 11.27 0.97
N SER A 153 3.02 10.09 0.95
CA SER A 153 1.55 9.94 0.90
C SER A 153 0.86 10.59 2.09
N GLN A 154 1.41 10.41 3.29
CA GLN A 154 0.87 11.06 4.48
C GLN A 154 1.03 12.58 4.43
N LYS A 155 2.18 13.08 3.92
CA LYS A 155 2.38 14.50 3.69
C LYS A 155 1.40 15.03 2.65
N TYR A 156 1.20 14.32 1.55
CA TYR A 156 0.23 14.66 0.51
C TYR A 156 -1.17 14.82 1.09
N LEU A 157 -1.65 13.84 1.86
CA LEU A 157 -2.95 13.89 2.52
C LEU A 157 -3.05 15.10 3.46
N ARG A 158 -2.03 15.31 4.31
CA ARG A 158 -1.98 16.46 5.24
C ARG A 158 -1.98 17.81 4.53
N ASP A 159 -1.17 17.95 3.48
CA ASP A 159 -1.07 19.19 2.68
C ASP A 159 -2.41 19.53 2.01
N HIS A 160 -3.24 18.53 1.72
CA HIS A 160 -4.60 18.68 1.18
C HIS A 160 -5.69 18.70 2.27
N GLY A 161 -5.32 18.93 3.53
CA GLY A 161 -6.25 19.18 4.62
C GLY A 161 -6.88 17.92 5.25
N VAL A 162 -6.44 16.72 4.88
CA VAL A 162 -6.83 15.49 5.58
C VAL A 162 -6.22 15.51 6.99
N SER A 163 -7.04 15.27 8.00
CA SER A 163 -6.59 15.40 9.39
C SER A 163 -5.58 14.32 9.76
N ASP A 164 -4.68 14.63 10.71
CA ASP A 164 -3.77 13.65 11.28
C ASP A 164 -4.50 12.45 11.90
N LYS A 165 -5.73 12.65 12.38
CA LYS A 165 -6.56 11.56 12.89
C LYS A 165 -6.90 10.60 11.77
N VAL A 166 -7.40 11.09 10.63
CA VAL A 166 -7.72 10.23 9.48
C VAL A 166 -6.48 9.51 8.98
N VAL A 167 -5.35 10.21 8.83
CA VAL A 167 -4.10 9.58 8.37
C VAL A 167 -3.62 8.46 9.30
N ARG A 168 -3.68 8.66 10.63
CA ARG A 168 -3.35 7.62 11.61
C ARG A 168 -4.34 6.45 11.55
N ASP A 169 -5.63 6.73 11.54
CA ASP A 169 -6.66 5.68 11.54
C ASP A 169 -6.62 4.86 10.24
N MET A 170 -6.19 5.44 9.12
CA MET A 170 -5.88 4.68 7.90
C MET A 170 -4.72 3.69 8.09
N GLN A 171 -3.71 4.01 8.91
CA GLN A 171 -2.64 3.05 9.24
C GLN A 171 -3.19 1.87 10.06
N ASP A 172 -4.15 2.13 10.94
CA ASP A 172 -4.82 1.10 11.72
C ASP A 172 -5.71 0.22 10.84
N LEU A 173 -6.45 0.79 9.89
CA LEU A 173 -7.19 0.04 8.87
C LEU A 173 -6.27 -0.89 8.07
N ASN A 174 -5.06 -0.44 7.74
CA ASN A 174 -4.08 -1.27 7.06
C ASN A 174 -3.61 -2.45 7.91
N GLN A 175 -3.42 -2.24 9.21
CA GLN A 175 -3.07 -3.31 10.14
C GLN A 175 -4.19 -4.33 10.24
N GLN A 176 -5.44 -3.89 10.38
CA GLN A 176 -6.61 -4.76 10.41
C GLN A 176 -6.74 -5.58 9.13
N GLY A 177 -6.61 -4.95 7.95
CA GLY A 177 -6.66 -5.65 6.67
C GLY A 177 -5.58 -6.74 6.55
N ARG A 178 -4.36 -6.48 7.04
CA ARG A 178 -3.30 -7.52 7.10
C ARG A 178 -3.71 -8.70 7.98
N ASP A 179 -4.27 -8.41 9.15
CA ASP A 179 -4.64 -9.43 10.12
C ASP A 179 -5.81 -10.28 9.60
N THR A 180 -6.79 -9.68 8.92
CA THR A 180 -7.87 -10.39 8.23
C THR A 180 -7.33 -11.34 7.18
N VAL A 181 -6.44 -10.88 6.29
CA VAL A 181 -5.87 -11.74 5.25
C VAL A 181 -5.05 -12.86 5.89
N ARG A 182 -4.27 -12.57 6.93
CA ARG A 182 -3.50 -13.59 7.67
C ARG A 182 -4.41 -14.64 8.30
N GLN A 183 -5.55 -14.23 8.87
CA GLN A 183 -6.53 -15.13 9.46
C GLN A 183 -7.17 -16.03 8.39
N GLN A 184 -7.60 -15.47 7.25
CA GLN A 184 -8.17 -16.25 6.13
C GLN A 184 -7.20 -17.31 5.59
N LEU A 185 -5.91 -16.99 5.50
CA LEU A 185 -4.89 -17.96 5.09
C LEU A 185 -4.75 -19.09 6.12
N ASN A 186 -4.87 -18.79 7.41
CA ASN A 186 -4.81 -19.80 8.47
C ASN A 186 -6.07 -20.68 8.54
N GLU A 187 -7.24 -20.14 8.20
CA GLU A 187 -8.53 -20.85 8.16
C GLU A 187 -8.69 -21.73 6.93
N SER A 188 -7.95 -21.44 5.84
CA SER A 188 -7.90 -22.28 4.63
C SER A 188 -7.07 -23.58 4.81
N ARG A 189 -6.86 -24.03 6.05
CA ARG A 189 -6.11 -25.25 6.43
C ARG A 189 -7.04 -26.44 6.62
#